data_AF-A0A6G9GUD8-F1
#
_entry.id   AF-A0A6G9GUD8-F1
#
_cell.length_a   1.000
_cell.length_b   1.000
_cell.length_c   1.000
_cell.angle_alpha   90.00
_cell.angle_beta   90.00
_cell.angle_gamma   90.00
#
_symmetry.space_group_name_H-M   'P 1'
#
loop_
_entity.id
_entity.type
_entity.pdbx_description
1 polymer ?
#
loop_
_entity_poly.entity_id
_entity_poly.type
_entity_poly.pdbx_seq_one_letter_code
_entity_poly.pdbx_strand_id
1 'polypeptide(L)'
;METPRQRARSGEDKARRRHDLLNAAYEIAARTSVRELMLSQVTAAVGLDPSALRRYFSSREELLLELAETRGLAWAERLCAELGDGRRRTREELAHSLTSTLAADPVLCDLLTHVPLSLEGGVDIERARSFKTKAFEAHHTMSRALADASDELGVMEARTVLAAATALAGNLWQLSHPTPTLAALYEQVPEWGHVALHFGPTLEYILGVVLLGLTAPGHPEPPDWSMLEST
;
A
#
# COMPACT_ATOMS: atom_id res chain seq x y z
N MET A 1 1.83 -39.56 -18.59
CA MET A 1 2.20 -39.24 -17.19
C MET A 1 3.48 -38.41 -17.23
N GLU A 2 3.39 -37.09 -17.12
CA GLU A 2 4.59 -36.25 -16.99
C GLU A 2 5.21 -36.43 -15.60
N THR A 3 6.54 -36.55 -15.55
CA THR A 3 7.31 -36.82 -14.33
C THR A 3 7.34 -35.59 -13.39
N PRO A 4 7.33 -35.79 -12.05
CA PRO A 4 7.20 -34.71 -11.06
C PRO A 4 8.23 -33.57 -11.18
N ARG A 5 9.48 -33.88 -11.58
CA ARG A 5 10.55 -32.88 -11.76
C ARG A 5 10.31 -31.90 -12.91
N GLN A 6 9.67 -32.36 -13.98
CA GLN A 6 9.40 -31.51 -15.16
C GLN A 6 8.27 -30.52 -14.88
N ARG A 7 7.30 -30.91 -14.03
CA ARG A 7 6.24 -30.02 -13.54
C ARG A 7 6.75 -28.99 -12.55
N ALA A 8 7.63 -29.39 -11.62
CA ALA A 8 8.26 -28.46 -10.68
C ALA A 8 9.05 -27.35 -11.40
N ARG A 9 9.87 -27.72 -12.40
CA ARG A 9 10.64 -26.75 -13.20
C ARG A 9 9.75 -25.78 -13.98
N SER A 10 8.65 -26.28 -14.57
CA SER A 10 7.66 -25.44 -15.27
C SER A 10 6.94 -24.46 -14.32
N GLY A 11 6.64 -24.91 -13.10
CA GLY A 11 6.08 -24.06 -12.04
C GLY A 11 7.04 -22.96 -11.60
N GLU A 12 8.30 -23.31 -11.36
CA GLU A 12 9.37 -22.36 -11.01
C GLU A 12 9.63 -21.35 -12.13
N ASP A 13 9.65 -21.79 -13.38
CA ASP A 13 9.78 -20.92 -14.54
C ASP A 13 8.59 -19.95 -14.67
N LYS A 14 7.37 -20.42 -14.36
CA LYS A 14 6.17 -19.57 -14.34
C LYS A 14 6.22 -18.55 -13.20
N ALA A 15 6.63 -18.96 -12.00
CA ALA A 15 6.75 -18.08 -10.84
C ALA A 15 7.81 -17.00 -11.05
N ARG A 16 8.99 -17.40 -11.56
CA ARG A 16 10.07 -16.46 -11.93
C ARG A 16 9.57 -15.43 -12.93
N ARG A 17 8.83 -15.86 -13.96
CA ARG A 17 8.30 -14.91 -14.95
C ARG A 17 7.26 -13.96 -14.37
N ARG A 18 6.40 -14.44 -13.47
CA ARG A 18 5.43 -13.59 -12.76
C ARG A 18 6.16 -12.52 -11.94
N HIS A 19 7.24 -12.92 -11.25
CA HIS A 19 8.10 -12.00 -10.51
C HIS A 19 8.78 -10.96 -11.42
N ASP A 20 9.34 -11.37 -12.56
CA ASP A 20 9.94 -10.45 -13.54
C ASP A 20 8.95 -9.37 -14.01
N LEU A 21 7.69 -9.79 -14.27
CA LEU A 21 6.61 -8.89 -14.68
C LEU A 21 6.21 -7.90 -13.59
N LEU A 22 6.11 -8.35 -12.33
CA LEU A 22 5.82 -7.47 -11.19
C LEU A 22 6.95 -6.47 -10.95
N ASN A 23 8.21 -6.90 -11.06
CA ASN A 23 9.35 -5.99 -10.94
C ASN A 23 9.35 -4.95 -12.06
N ALA A 24 9.11 -5.36 -13.31
CA ALA A 24 8.99 -4.41 -14.42
C ALA A 24 7.84 -3.41 -14.20
N ALA A 25 6.70 -3.87 -13.69
CA ALA A 25 5.57 -3.00 -13.34
C ALA A 25 5.93 -2.01 -12.24
N TYR A 26 6.62 -2.45 -11.19
CA TYR A 26 7.13 -1.59 -10.13
C TYR A 26 8.05 -0.49 -10.68
N GLU A 27 9.06 -0.86 -11.47
CA GLU A 27 10.02 0.09 -12.06
C GLU A 27 9.37 1.08 -13.04
N ILE A 28 8.30 0.69 -13.71
CA ILE A 28 7.52 1.59 -14.57
C ILE A 28 6.68 2.54 -13.71
N ALA A 29 5.92 2.02 -12.75
CA ALA A 29 5.09 2.83 -11.85
C ALA A 29 5.92 3.85 -11.06
N ALA A 30 7.13 3.49 -10.64
CA ALA A 30 8.05 4.39 -9.95
C ALA A 30 8.53 5.58 -10.81
N ARG A 31 8.51 5.46 -12.14
CA ARG A 31 8.96 6.50 -13.07
C ARG A 31 7.83 7.37 -13.63
N THR A 32 6.61 6.85 -13.70
CA THR A 32 5.46 7.55 -14.28
C THR A 32 4.36 7.75 -13.24
N SER A 33 3.68 6.66 -12.89
CA SER A 33 2.67 6.50 -11.84
C SER A 33 1.94 5.18 -12.09
N VAL A 34 1.21 4.68 -11.09
CA VAL A 34 0.27 3.57 -11.23
C VAL A 34 -0.81 3.90 -12.26
N ARG A 35 -1.33 5.12 -12.24
CA ARG A 35 -2.37 5.59 -13.16
C ARG A 35 -1.97 5.45 -14.64
N GLU A 36 -0.73 5.79 -14.96
CA GLU A 36 -0.23 5.82 -16.34
C GLU A 36 0.36 4.51 -16.83
N LEU A 37 0.55 3.53 -15.93
CA LEU A 37 1.14 2.24 -16.29
C LEU A 37 0.29 1.49 -17.33
N MET A 38 0.92 1.08 -18.42
CA MET A 38 0.32 0.25 -19.47
C MET A 38 0.94 -1.14 -19.52
N LEU A 39 0.11 -2.16 -19.76
CA LEU A 39 0.58 -3.56 -19.88
C LEU A 39 1.62 -3.75 -20.99
N SER A 40 1.50 -3.01 -22.09
CA SER A 40 2.45 -3.04 -23.20
C SER A 40 3.85 -2.61 -22.78
N GLN A 41 3.97 -1.63 -21.88
CA GLN A 41 5.26 -1.19 -21.33
C GLN A 41 5.88 -2.29 -20.48
N VAL A 42 5.07 -2.96 -19.65
CA VAL A 42 5.52 -4.07 -18.80
C VAL A 42 6.02 -5.24 -19.63
N THR A 43 5.25 -5.66 -20.64
CA THR A 43 5.65 -6.79 -21.49
C THR A 43 6.90 -6.47 -22.33
N ALA A 44 7.00 -5.25 -22.84
CA ALA A 44 8.19 -4.80 -23.55
C ALA A 44 9.44 -4.82 -22.67
N ALA A 45 9.33 -4.39 -21.40
CA ALA A 45 10.45 -4.37 -20.45
C ALA A 45 11.02 -5.76 -20.14
N VAL A 46 10.21 -6.82 -20.25
CA VAL A 46 10.64 -8.22 -20.03
C VAL A 46 10.82 -9.01 -21.34
N GLY A 47 10.74 -8.35 -22.51
CA GLY A 47 10.89 -8.99 -23.82
C GLY A 47 9.77 -9.99 -24.17
N LEU A 48 8.57 -9.79 -23.63
CA LEU A 48 7.40 -10.62 -23.94
C LEU A 48 6.48 -9.92 -24.94
N ASP A 49 5.86 -10.73 -25.80
CA ASP A 49 4.73 -10.30 -26.61
C ASP A 49 3.52 -9.94 -25.71
N PRO A 50 2.74 -8.89 -26.00
CA PRO A 50 1.58 -8.51 -25.21
C PRO A 50 0.56 -9.65 -24.98
N SER A 51 0.41 -10.56 -25.94
CA SER A 51 -0.48 -11.73 -25.79
C SER A 51 0.02 -12.76 -24.77
N ALA A 52 1.32 -12.81 -24.51
CA ALA A 52 1.93 -13.74 -23.56
C ALA A 52 1.60 -13.38 -22.10
N LEU A 53 1.30 -12.10 -21.82
CA LEU A 53 0.96 -11.63 -20.48
C LEU A 53 -0.27 -12.33 -19.91
N ARG A 54 -1.26 -12.66 -20.77
CA ARG A 54 -2.51 -13.33 -20.38
C ARG A 54 -2.30 -14.72 -19.76
N ARG A 55 -1.12 -15.31 -19.92
CA ARG A 55 -0.73 -16.59 -19.27
C ARG A 55 -0.37 -16.40 -17.78
N TYR A 56 -0.11 -15.16 -17.39
CA TYR A 56 0.28 -14.76 -16.05
C TYR A 56 -0.83 -13.94 -15.41
N PHE A 57 -1.27 -12.84 -16.03
CA PHE A 57 -2.30 -11.95 -15.49
C PHE A 57 -3.44 -11.80 -16.47
N SER A 58 -4.67 -11.93 -16.00
CA SER A 58 -5.90 -11.80 -16.78
C SER A 58 -6.17 -10.36 -17.21
N SER A 59 -5.76 -9.39 -16.39
CA SER A 59 -5.97 -7.95 -16.60
C SER A 59 -4.84 -7.10 -16.03
N ARG A 60 -4.89 -5.79 -16.30
CA ARG A 60 -4.00 -4.80 -15.69
C ARG A 60 -4.28 -4.69 -14.19
N GLU A 61 -5.55 -4.78 -13.83
CA GLU A 61 -6.05 -4.71 -12.47
C GLU A 61 -5.52 -5.88 -11.64
N GLU A 62 -5.49 -7.11 -12.18
CA GLU A 62 -4.91 -8.26 -11.49
C GLU A 62 -3.41 -8.08 -11.22
N LEU A 63 -2.67 -7.60 -12.23
CA LEU A 63 -1.24 -7.34 -12.09
C LEU A 63 -0.95 -6.26 -11.04
N LEU A 64 -1.69 -5.15 -11.08
CA LEU A 64 -1.51 -4.05 -10.12
C LEU A 64 -1.99 -4.42 -8.71
N LEU A 65 -3.04 -5.23 -8.58
CA LEU A 65 -3.52 -5.71 -7.29
C LEU A 65 -2.50 -6.65 -6.64
N GLU A 66 -1.85 -7.52 -7.43
CA GLU A 66 -0.76 -8.35 -6.90
C GLU A 66 0.50 -7.55 -6.58
N LEU A 67 0.80 -6.50 -7.36
CA LEU A 67 1.86 -5.57 -7.00
C LEU A 67 1.53 -4.90 -5.65
N ALA A 68 0.31 -4.41 -5.46
CA ALA A 68 -0.14 -3.82 -4.19
C ALA A 68 -0.05 -4.82 -3.02
N GLU A 69 -0.44 -6.07 -3.24
CA GLU A 69 -0.29 -7.14 -2.26
C GLU A 69 1.17 -7.31 -1.83
N THR A 70 2.08 -7.44 -2.81
CA THR A 70 3.51 -7.64 -2.55
C THR A 70 4.12 -6.44 -1.83
N ARG A 71 3.79 -5.21 -2.26
CA ARG A 71 4.30 -3.99 -1.64
C ARG A 71 3.74 -3.77 -0.24
N GLY A 72 2.45 -4.07 -0.03
CA GLY A 72 1.80 -3.98 1.27
C GLY A 72 2.38 -4.96 2.29
N LEU A 73 2.63 -6.21 1.89
CA LEU A 73 3.30 -7.20 2.73
C LEU A 73 4.73 -6.77 3.08
N ALA A 74 5.49 -6.27 2.10
CA ALA A 74 6.83 -5.74 2.34
C ALA A 74 6.83 -4.53 3.29
N TRP A 75 5.80 -3.68 3.24
CA TRP A 75 5.64 -2.59 4.20
C TRP A 75 5.33 -3.09 5.60
N ALA A 76 4.44 -4.08 5.73
CA ALA A 76 4.15 -4.72 7.02
C ALA A 76 5.41 -5.31 7.66
N GLU A 77 6.25 -5.99 6.88
CA GLU A 77 7.54 -6.51 7.34
C GLU A 77 8.46 -5.39 7.83
N ARG A 78 8.61 -4.30 7.05
CA ARG A 78 9.44 -3.15 7.44
C ARG A 78 8.96 -2.49 8.73
N LEU A 79 7.67 -2.21 8.84
CA LEU A 79 7.09 -1.57 10.02
C LEU A 79 7.24 -2.46 11.26
N CYS A 80 6.95 -3.76 11.14
CA CYS A 80 7.13 -4.70 12.25
C CYS A 80 8.60 -4.81 12.67
N ALA A 81 9.54 -4.82 11.72
CA ALA A 81 10.97 -4.84 12.02
C ALA A 81 11.42 -3.56 12.74
N GLU A 82 10.93 -2.39 12.33
CA GLU A 82 11.26 -1.11 12.96
C GLU A 82 10.74 -0.99 14.41
N LEU A 83 9.59 -1.61 14.70
CA LEU A 83 8.97 -1.63 16.03
C LEU A 83 9.42 -2.81 16.90
N GLY A 84 10.13 -3.78 16.34
CA GLY A 84 10.48 -5.05 16.97
C GLY A 84 11.67 -5.01 17.94
N ASP A 85 12.18 -3.82 18.28
CA ASP A 85 13.34 -3.65 19.17
C ASP A 85 13.00 -3.77 20.67
N GLY A 86 11.71 -3.97 21.00
CA GLY A 86 11.20 -4.09 22.37
C GLY A 86 11.07 -2.75 23.10
N ARG A 87 11.39 -1.64 22.44
CA ARG A 87 11.32 -0.30 23.01
C ARG A 87 9.90 0.25 22.90
N ARG A 88 9.45 0.90 23.98
CA ARG A 88 8.22 1.71 23.95
C ARG A 88 8.47 3.01 23.20
N ARG A 89 7.51 3.40 22.38
CA ARG A 89 7.56 4.55 21.48
C ARG A 89 6.57 5.60 21.95
N THR A 90 6.97 6.86 21.88
CA THR A 90 6.03 7.98 22.02
C THR A 90 5.14 8.08 20.79
N ARG A 91 4.08 8.89 20.88
CA ARG A 91 3.17 9.16 19.77
C ARG A 91 3.89 9.74 18.55
N GLU A 92 4.83 10.64 18.80
CA GLU A 92 5.66 11.27 17.78
C GLU A 92 6.55 10.22 17.08
N GLU A 93 7.16 9.32 17.85
CA GLU A 93 7.97 8.23 17.29
C GLU A 93 7.13 7.23 16.48
N LEU A 94 5.90 6.93 16.89
CA LEU A 94 4.98 6.08 16.13
C LEU A 94 4.52 6.76 14.83
N ALA A 95 4.18 8.05 14.88
CA ALA A 95 3.87 8.83 13.69
C ALA A 95 5.04 8.84 12.70
N HIS A 96 6.25 9.01 13.22
CA HIS A 96 7.47 8.95 12.43
C HIS A 96 7.68 7.58 11.80
N SER A 97 7.58 6.48 12.56
CA SER A 97 7.74 5.11 12.04
C SER A 97 6.70 4.75 10.96
N LEU A 98 5.44 5.14 11.13
CA LEU A 98 4.42 4.96 10.09
C LEU A 98 4.77 5.75 8.83
N THR A 99 5.14 7.01 8.99
CA THR A 99 5.45 7.90 7.86
C THR A 99 6.70 7.46 7.12
N SER A 100 7.79 7.19 7.83
CA SER A 100 9.08 6.82 7.25
C SER A 100 8.99 5.52 6.45
N THR A 101 8.28 4.51 6.97
CA THR A 101 8.13 3.21 6.32
C THR A 101 7.22 3.24 5.09
N LEU A 102 6.21 4.11 5.08
CA LEU A 102 5.37 4.41 3.91
C LEU A 102 6.15 5.21 2.87
N ALA A 103 6.82 6.29 3.28
CA ALA A 103 7.60 7.15 2.39
C ALA A 103 8.79 6.41 1.73
N ALA A 104 9.27 5.33 2.34
CA ALA A 104 10.26 4.44 1.74
C ALA A 104 9.75 3.68 0.49
N ASP A 105 8.44 3.68 0.22
CA ASP A 105 7.83 3.03 -0.94
C ASP A 105 6.79 3.93 -1.64
N PRO A 106 7.25 4.85 -2.50
CA PRO A 106 6.41 5.69 -3.37
C PRO A 106 5.31 4.94 -4.13
N VAL A 107 5.64 3.75 -4.65
CA VAL A 107 4.71 2.97 -5.48
C VAL A 107 3.58 2.40 -4.62
N LEU A 108 3.87 1.95 -3.40
CA LEU A 108 2.83 1.57 -2.45
C LEU A 108 1.90 2.75 -2.15
N CYS A 109 2.44 3.95 -1.88
CA CYS A 109 1.63 5.14 -1.60
C CYS A 109 0.68 5.47 -2.76
N ASP A 110 1.15 5.36 -4.00
CA ASP A 110 0.30 5.52 -5.19
C ASP A 110 -0.80 4.43 -5.26
N LEU A 111 -0.40 3.16 -5.10
CA LEU A 111 -1.30 2.00 -5.15
C LEU A 111 -2.43 2.07 -4.11
N LEU A 112 -2.17 2.59 -2.91
CA LEU A 112 -3.16 2.71 -1.83
C LEU A 112 -4.43 3.47 -2.25
N THR A 113 -4.32 4.43 -3.19
CA THR A 113 -5.50 5.11 -3.76
C THR A 113 -6.25 4.22 -4.74
N HIS A 114 -5.53 3.49 -5.58
CA HIS A 114 -6.10 2.72 -6.68
C HIS A 114 -6.74 1.40 -6.23
N VAL A 115 -6.23 0.79 -5.15
CA VAL A 115 -6.74 -0.46 -4.58
C VAL A 115 -8.25 -0.42 -4.36
N PRO A 116 -8.79 0.47 -3.49
CA PRO A 116 -10.23 0.53 -3.24
C PRO A 116 -11.02 1.14 -4.41
N LEU A 117 -10.40 1.98 -5.23
CA LEU A 117 -11.09 2.72 -6.29
C LEU A 117 -11.43 1.84 -7.50
N SER A 118 -10.51 0.95 -7.88
CA SER A 118 -10.66 0.19 -9.13
C SER A 118 -10.05 -1.20 -9.12
N LEU A 119 -8.98 -1.45 -8.34
CA LEU A 119 -8.24 -2.72 -8.48
C LEU A 119 -8.98 -3.88 -7.82
N GLU A 120 -9.51 -3.70 -6.60
CA GLU A 120 -10.25 -4.76 -5.90
C GLU A 120 -11.53 -5.17 -6.64
N GLY A 121 -12.26 -4.20 -7.18
CA GLY A 121 -13.47 -4.44 -7.98
C GLY A 121 -13.20 -4.81 -9.44
N GLY A 122 -11.95 -4.72 -9.89
CA GLY A 122 -11.53 -4.96 -11.27
C GLY A 122 -11.03 -6.38 -11.54
N VAL A 123 -11.03 -7.25 -10.53
CA VAL A 123 -10.62 -8.66 -10.60
C VAL A 123 -11.78 -9.60 -10.28
N ASP A 124 -11.59 -10.89 -10.49
CA ASP A 124 -12.58 -11.89 -10.05
C ASP A 124 -12.66 -12.00 -8.52
N ILE A 125 -13.78 -12.54 -8.04
CA ILE A 125 -14.10 -12.62 -6.62
C ILE A 125 -13.08 -13.43 -5.81
N GLU A 126 -12.49 -14.48 -6.39
CA GLU A 126 -11.52 -15.32 -5.68
C GLU A 126 -10.17 -14.61 -5.57
N ARG A 127 -9.77 -13.87 -6.61
CA ARG A 127 -8.58 -13.01 -6.52
C ARG A 127 -8.75 -11.90 -5.50
N ALA A 128 -9.90 -11.22 -5.49
CA ALA A 128 -10.24 -10.18 -4.51
C ALA A 128 -10.25 -10.73 -3.08
N ARG A 129 -10.87 -11.91 -2.88
CA ARG A 129 -10.88 -12.62 -1.58
C ARG A 129 -9.46 -12.93 -1.12
N SER A 130 -8.63 -13.50 -2.00
CA SER A 130 -7.24 -13.83 -1.67
C SER A 130 -6.43 -12.59 -1.25
N PHE A 131 -6.60 -11.48 -1.98
CA PHE A 131 -5.98 -10.20 -1.63
C PHE A 131 -6.44 -9.70 -0.26
N LYS A 132 -7.76 -9.66 -0.01
CA LYS A 132 -8.33 -9.19 1.26
C LYS A 132 -7.85 -10.03 2.43
N THR A 133 -7.84 -11.36 2.32
CA THR A 133 -7.35 -12.23 3.40
C THR A 133 -5.93 -11.86 3.82
N LYS A 134 -5.01 -11.71 2.86
CA LYS A 134 -3.61 -11.34 3.15
C LYS A 134 -3.48 -9.92 3.68
N ALA A 135 -4.22 -8.97 3.11
CA ALA A 135 -4.22 -7.58 3.56
C ALA A 135 -4.71 -7.46 5.01
N PHE A 136 -5.75 -8.19 5.40
CA PHE A 136 -6.26 -8.21 6.78
C PHE A 136 -5.28 -8.88 7.75
N GLU A 137 -4.62 -9.97 7.35
CA GLU A 137 -3.58 -10.61 8.18
C GLU A 137 -2.40 -9.66 8.43
N ALA A 138 -1.93 -8.97 7.39
CA ALA A 138 -0.88 -7.96 7.50
C ALA A 138 -1.32 -6.78 8.39
N HIS A 139 -2.55 -6.27 8.19
CA HIS A 139 -3.11 -5.21 9.00
C HIS A 139 -3.21 -5.60 10.47
N HIS A 140 -3.65 -6.83 10.77
CA HIS A 140 -3.72 -7.35 12.13
C HIS A 140 -2.32 -7.41 12.77
N THR A 141 -1.33 -7.91 12.03
CA THR A 141 0.06 -8.02 12.50
C THR A 141 0.66 -6.66 12.81
N MET A 142 0.52 -5.69 11.89
CA MET A 142 0.99 -4.32 12.08
C MET A 142 0.29 -3.62 13.26
N SER A 143 -1.03 -3.79 13.39
CA SER A 143 -1.79 -3.19 14.50
C SER A 143 -1.32 -3.70 15.86
N ARG A 144 -1.01 -5.00 15.95
CA ARG A 144 -0.42 -5.58 17.17
C ARG A 144 0.98 -5.03 17.44
N ALA A 145 1.84 -4.94 16.43
CA ALA A 145 3.18 -4.38 16.59
C ALA A 145 3.14 -2.92 17.08
N LEU A 146 2.21 -2.11 16.57
CA LEU A 146 1.99 -0.73 17.01
C LEU A 146 1.52 -0.65 18.47
N ALA A 147 0.56 -1.49 18.85
CA ALA A 147 0.07 -1.55 20.23
C ALA A 147 1.15 -2.05 21.20
N ASP A 148 1.88 -3.11 20.85
CA ASP A 148 2.95 -3.67 21.68
C ASP A 148 4.14 -2.69 21.85
N ALA A 149 4.33 -1.78 20.89
CA ALA A 149 5.33 -0.72 20.93
C ALA A 149 4.87 0.54 21.67
N SER A 150 3.66 0.62 22.23
CA SER A 150 3.15 1.80 22.94
C SER A 150 2.68 1.46 24.35
N ASP A 151 2.80 2.41 25.28
CA ASP A 151 2.16 2.30 26.59
C ASP A 151 0.76 2.98 26.62
N GLU A 152 0.41 3.73 25.56
CA GLU A 152 -0.81 4.54 25.50
C GLU A 152 -1.85 4.00 24.50
N LEU A 153 -1.45 3.15 23.55
CA LEU A 153 -2.34 2.62 22.51
C LEU A 153 -2.76 1.18 22.80
N GLY A 154 -4.07 0.92 22.73
CA GLY A 154 -4.59 -0.42 22.57
C GLY A 154 -4.58 -0.86 21.09
N VAL A 155 -4.97 -2.12 20.87
CA VAL A 155 -5.05 -2.70 19.52
C VAL A 155 -6.07 -1.99 18.65
N MET A 156 -7.17 -1.47 19.22
CA MET A 156 -8.21 -0.79 18.45
C MET A 156 -7.77 0.60 17.98
N GLU A 157 -7.07 1.35 18.84
CA GLU A 157 -6.47 2.63 18.48
C GLU A 157 -5.36 2.42 17.44
N ALA A 158 -4.54 1.37 17.60
CA ALA A 158 -3.53 0.98 16.62
C ALA A 158 -4.14 0.62 15.25
N ARG A 159 -5.26 -0.11 15.22
CA ARG A 159 -6.00 -0.36 13.97
C ARG A 159 -6.49 0.96 13.33
N THR A 160 -6.97 1.88 14.15
CA THR A 160 -7.53 3.16 13.69
C THR A 160 -6.46 4.05 13.08
N VAL A 161 -5.30 4.23 13.75
CA VAL A 161 -4.20 5.01 13.19
C VAL A 161 -3.62 4.36 11.93
N LEU A 162 -3.56 3.03 11.87
CA LEU A 162 -3.06 2.32 10.69
C LEU A 162 -3.99 2.50 9.48
N ALA A 163 -5.31 2.42 9.70
CA ALA A 163 -6.30 2.72 8.67
C ALA A 163 -6.21 4.19 8.22
N ALA A 164 -6.05 5.13 9.16
CA ALA A 164 -5.83 6.54 8.83
C ALA A 164 -4.54 6.74 8.02
N ALA A 165 -3.44 6.10 8.40
CA ALA A 165 -2.15 6.19 7.70
C ALA A 165 -2.24 5.71 6.26
N THR A 166 -2.88 4.56 6.00
CA THR A 166 -3.05 4.07 4.62
C THR A 166 -3.92 4.99 3.77
N ALA A 167 -5.06 5.47 4.30
CA ALA A 167 -5.95 6.37 3.59
C ALA A 167 -5.31 7.74 3.30
N LEU A 168 -4.66 8.33 4.31
CA LEU A 168 -3.97 9.62 4.18
C LEU A 168 -2.77 9.52 3.27
N ALA A 169 -1.96 8.47 3.37
CA ALA A 169 -0.81 8.28 2.50
C ALA A 169 -1.23 8.17 1.03
N GLY A 170 -2.28 7.39 0.73
CA GLY A 170 -2.84 7.32 -0.62
C GLY A 170 -3.25 8.70 -1.15
N ASN A 171 -4.09 9.42 -0.41
CA ASN A 171 -4.60 10.72 -0.85
C ASN A 171 -3.50 11.78 -0.95
N LEU A 172 -2.67 11.93 0.09
CA LEU A 172 -1.59 12.90 0.11
C LEU A 172 -0.58 12.63 -1.00
N TRP A 173 -0.31 11.36 -1.34
CA TRP A 173 0.56 11.02 -2.46
C TRP A 173 0.04 11.59 -3.78
N GLN A 174 -1.25 11.45 -4.07
CA GLN A 174 -1.86 12.02 -5.29
C GLN A 174 -1.81 13.55 -5.31
N LEU A 175 -1.99 14.19 -4.15
CA LEU A 175 -1.91 15.65 -4.03
C LEU A 175 -0.47 16.16 -4.15
N SER A 176 0.51 15.39 -3.68
CA SER A 176 1.94 15.70 -3.77
C SER A 176 2.51 15.54 -5.18
N HIS A 177 1.84 14.73 -6.02
CA HIS A 177 2.26 14.40 -7.38
C HIS A 177 1.15 14.79 -8.37
N PRO A 178 0.90 16.10 -8.53
CA PRO A 178 -0.16 16.59 -9.40
C PRO A 178 0.09 16.22 -10.87
N THR A 179 -0.99 16.15 -11.65
CA THR A 179 -0.88 15.99 -13.11
C THR A 179 -0.12 17.17 -13.73
N PRO A 180 0.47 17.02 -14.93
CA PRO A 180 1.20 18.11 -15.59
C PRO A 180 0.39 19.41 -15.70
N THR A 181 -0.92 19.30 -15.95
CA THR A 181 -1.83 20.45 -16.00
C THR A 181 -1.92 21.19 -14.66
N LEU A 182 -2.03 20.46 -13.55
CA LEU A 182 -2.11 21.06 -12.21
C LEU A 182 -0.76 21.59 -11.75
N ALA A 183 0.35 20.90 -12.07
CA ALA A 183 1.69 21.40 -11.81
C ALA A 183 1.93 22.76 -12.49
N ALA A 184 1.60 22.86 -13.79
CA ALA A 184 1.71 24.12 -14.53
C ALA A 184 0.77 25.21 -14.00
N LEU A 185 -0.38 24.84 -13.40
CA LEU A 185 -1.29 25.79 -12.75
C LEU A 185 -0.71 26.32 -11.43
N TYR A 186 -0.13 25.44 -10.60
CA TYR A 186 0.47 25.84 -9.33
C TYR A 186 1.73 26.71 -9.53
N GLU A 187 2.44 26.55 -10.64
CA GLU A 187 3.50 27.48 -11.03
C GLU A 187 2.96 28.90 -11.33
N GLN A 188 1.76 29.00 -11.89
CA GLN A 188 1.11 30.27 -12.20
C GLN A 188 0.43 30.91 -10.99
N VAL A 189 -0.10 30.10 -10.08
CA VAL A 189 -0.82 30.55 -8.87
C VAL A 189 -0.27 29.80 -7.64
N PRO A 190 0.90 30.22 -7.10
CA PRO A 190 1.59 29.51 -6.02
C PRO A 190 0.76 29.32 -4.76
N GLU A 191 -0.19 30.21 -4.45
CA GLU A 191 -1.09 30.08 -3.30
C GLU A 191 -2.06 28.88 -3.40
N TRP A 192 -2.24 28.30 -4.59
CA TRP A 192 -2.99 27.07 -4.79
C TRP A 192 -2.12 25.81 -4.66
N GLY A 193 -0.80 25.97 -4.58
CA GLY A 193 0.13 24.90 -4.20
C GLY A 193 -0.13 24.46 -2.76
N HIS A 194 -0.87 23.36 -2.59
CA HIS A 194 -1.29 22.88 -1.27
C HIS A 194 -0.10 22.48 -0.38
N VAL A 195 -0.28 22.55 0.95
CA VAL A 195 0.66 21.98 1.94
C VAL A 195 1.00 20.51 1.65
N ALA A 196 0.07 19.81 1.01
CA ALA A 196 0.21 18.43 0.56
C ALA A 196 1.38 18.21 -0.41
N LEU A 197 1.98 19.25 -1.03
CA LEU A 197 3.22 19.08 -1.82
C LEU A 197 4.40 18.54 -0.99
N HIS A 198 4.34 18.63 0.34
CA HIS A 198 5.29 18.04 1.27
C HIS A 198 4.74 16.75 1.89
N PHE A 199 4.70 15.66 1.09
CA PHE A 199 4.13 14.36 1.46
C PHE A 199 4.48 13.91 2.88
N GLY A 200 5.77 13.65 3.14
CA GLY A 200 6.25 13.08 4.41
C GLY A 200 5.93 13.97 5.62
N PRO A 201 6.38 15.24 5.65
CA PRO A 201 6.09 16.14 6.77
C PRO A 201 4.59 16.33 7.04
N THR A 202 3.77 16.39 5.99
CA THR A 202 2.31 16.55 6.14
C THR A 202 1.68 15.29 6.72
N LEU A 203 2.07 14.11 6.23
CA LEU A 203 1.58 12.83 6.74
C LEU A 203 1.98 12.64 8.21
N GLU A 204 3.24 12.88 8.56
CA GLU A 204 3.74 12.75 9.94
C GLU A 204 2.98 13.67 10.91
N TYR A 205 2.79 14.93 10.51
CA TYR A 205 2.03 15.90 11.31
C TYR A 205 0.58 15.42 11.56
N ILE A 206 -0.14 15.01 10.52
CA ILE A 206 -1.53 14.58 10.65
C ILE A 206 -1.62 13.30 11.49
N LEU A 207 -0.70 12.35 11.31
CA LEU A 207 -0.66 11.13 12.12
C LEU A 207 -0.36 11.43 13.60
N GLY A 208 0.51 12.40 13.88
CA GLY A 208 0.73 12.90 15.24
C GLY A 208 -0.55 13.45 15.86
N VAL A 209 -1.34 14.23 15.11
CA VAL A 209 -2.64 14.75 15.56
C VAL A 209 -3.66 13.62 15.81
N VAL A 210 -3.71 12.62 14.93
CA VAL A 210 -4.59 11.45 15.10
C VAL A 210 -4.21 10.68 16.36
N LEU A 211 -2.92 10.40 16.57
CA LEU A 211 -2.43 9.69 17.75
C LEU A 211 -2.67 10.47 19.04
N LEU A 212 -2.51 11.78 19.01
CA LEU A 212 -2.87 12.66 20.13
C LEU A 212 -4.35 12.53 20.49
N GLY A 213 -5.24 12.50 19.49
CA GLY A 213 -6.68 12.31 19.69
C GLY A 213 -7.04 10.93 20.24
N LEU A 214 -6.41 9.87 19.73
CA LEU A 214 -6.66 8.48 20.15
C LEU A 214 -6.16 8.17 21.57
N THR A 215 -5.19 8.93 22.07
CA THR A 215 -4.64 8.77 23.42
C THR A 215 -5.23 9.76 24.42
N ALA A 216 -6.12 10.65 23.97
CA ALA A 216 -6.74 11.63 24.82
C ALA A 216 -7.75 10.97 25.79
N PRO A 217 -7.81 11.43 27.06
CA PRO A 217 -8.84 10.98 27.99
C PRO A 217 -10.25 11.26 27.46
N GLY A 218 -11.12 10.24 27.46
CA GLY A 218 -12.51 10.38 27.01
C GLY A 218 -12.70 10.49 25.51
N HIS A 219 -11.71 10.08 24.69
CA HIS A 219 -11.94 9.90 23.25
C HIS A 219 -13.08 8.88 23.03
N PRO A 220 -13.91 9.06 21.99
CA PRO A 220 -15.04 8.18 21.75
C PRO A 220 -14.57 6.76 21.47
N GLU A 221 -15.26 5.77 22.05
CA GLU A 221 -15.02 4.38 21.67
C GLU A 221 -15.24 4.22 20.16
N PRO A 222 -14.40 3.42 19.48
CA PRO A 222 -14.60 3.15 18.07
C PRO A 222 -15.98 2.52 17.85
N PRO A 223 -16.65 2.81 16.72
CA PRO A 223 -17.89 2.12 16.35
C PRO A 223 -17.68 0.60 16.40
N ASP A 224 -18.74 -0.14 16.72
CA ASP A 224 -18.71 -1.60 16.64
C ASP A 224 -18.61 -2.06 15.18
N TRP A 225 -17.37 -2.17 14.70
CA TRP A 225 -17.06 -2.60 13.34
C TRP A 225 -17.31 -4.09 13.11
N SER A 226 -17.58 -4.88 14.15
CA SER A 226 -17.88 -6.32 14.01
C SER A 226 -19.18 -6.56 13.23
N MET A 227 -20.11 -5.58 13.23
CA MET A 227 -21.34 -5.63 12.43
C MET A 227 -21.12 -5.39 10.93
N LEU A 228 -19.95 -4.88 10.51
CA LEU A 228 -19.61 -4.72 9.08
C LEU A 228 -18.88 -5.95 8.50
N GLU A 229 -18.38 -6.85 9.36
CA GLU A 229 -17.73 -8.10 8.93
C GLU A 229 -18.76 -9.22 8.61
N SER A 230 -20.06 -8.97 8.86
CA SER A 230 -21.15 -9.95 8.71
C SER A 230 -22.06 -9.76 7.48
N THR A 231 -21.78 -8.80 6.61
CA THR A 231 -22.55 -8.51 5.38
C THR A 231 -21.68 -8.64 4.14
#